data_AF-A0A9J7Z701-F1
#
_entry.id   AF-A0A9J7Z701-F1
#
_cell.length_a   1.000
_cell.length_b   1.000
_cell.length_c   1.000
_cell.angle_alpha   90.00
_cell.angle_beta   90.00
_cell.angle_gamma   90.00
#
_symmetry.space_group_name_H-M   'P 1'
#
loop_
_entity.id
_entity.type
_entity.pdbx_description
1 polymer ?
#
loop_
_entity_poly.entity_id
_entity_poly.type
_entity_poly.pdbx_seq_one_letter_code
_entity_poly.pdbx_strand_id
1 'polypeptide(L)'
;MAFTLKERQILGIHGLLPPKIETQDTQAMRFQKNLKKMSDPLQKYIYLMGIQERNERLFYRVLMEDIEALMPIVYTPTVGLACTQYGHIFRRPKGLFISIKDQGHVRSILDNWPETTVKAVVVTDGERILGLGDLGVYGMGIPVGKLCLYTACAGIRPESCLPVCIDVGTDNEKLLRDPFYMGLYQRRDRSQRYDDLIDEFMEAVVDKYGQDTLIQFEDFGNHNAFRFLKKYREKYCTFNDDIQGTASVALAGLLAAQRVVGKPITEHKVLFLGAGEAALGIANLIVMSMIEAGMSQAEARKKIWMFDKYGLLVKVNSNQEAFVHPDPGDVKSFLDAVNVIKPTAIIGVAGAGRLFSHDVIRAMGSLNEHPIIFALSNPTAKAECTAEDAYSLTQGRCLFASGSPFAPVSLEDGRILTPGQGNNAYIFPGVALAVILSGVRHISDTVFLEATLADQLTDEELSQGRLYPPLSNIREVSLQMAIKVMEYVYSKGMAFRYPEPVDKEAYIRSVVWNTSYDSFLPEIYDWPGEEVQDMKD
;
A
#
# COMPACT_ATOMS: atom_id res chain seq x y z
N MET A 1 -27.98 11.08 9.64
CA MET A 1 -29.35 11.64 9.54
C MET A 1 -29.79 11.80 8.07
N ALA A 2 -29.29 10.95 7.16
CA ALA A 2 -29.59 11.07 5.72
C ALA A 2 -30.86 10.34 5.32
N PHE A 3 -31.28 9.34 6.11
CA PHE A 3 -32.57 8.69 5.95
C PHE A 3 -33.69 9.71 5.81
N THR A 4 -34.43 9.59 4.71
CA THR A 4 -35.64 10.34 4.40
C THR A 4 -36.74 10.03 5.42
N LEU A 5 -37.80 10.84 5.47
CA LEU A 5 -38.93 10.54 6.37
C LEU A 5 -39.57 9.18 6.04
N LYS A 6 -39.74 8.89 4.73
CA LYS A 6 -40.31 7.64 4.24
C LYS A 6 -39.46 6.43 4.66
N GLU A 7 -38.15 6.48 4.46
CA GLU A 7 -37.24 5.44 4.95
C GLU A 7 -37.32 5.27 6.46
N ARG A 8 -37.37 6.37 7.23
CA ARG A 8 -37.47 6.27 8.68
C ARG A 8 -38.74 5.56 9.14
N GLN A 9 -39.87 5.87 8.52
CA GLN A 9 -41.16 5.27 8.85
C GLN A 9 -41.19 3.78 8.46
N ILE A 10 -40.76 3.45 7.24
CA ILE A 10 -40.80 2.08 6.72
C ILE A 10 -39.80 1.17 7.45
N LEU A 11 -38.59 1.66 7.74
CA LEU A 11 -37.57 0.89 8.46
C LEU A 11 -37.78 0.85 9.98
N GLY A 12 -38.83 1.49 10.51
CA GLY A 12 -39.12 1.51 11.95
C GLY A 12 -38.11 2.30 12.80
N ILE A 13 -37.39 3.25 12.21
CA ILE A 13 -36.39 4.09 12.91
C ILE A 13 -36.87 5.54 13.15
N HIS A 14 -38.11 5.87 12.78
CA HIS A 14 -38.70 7.17 13.08
C HIS A 14 -38.79 7.38 14.61
N GLY A 15 -38.36 8.54 15.10
CA GLY A 15 -38.24 8.84 16.53
C GLY A 15 -36.90 8.47 17.16
N LEU A 16 -36.10 7.58 16.54
CA LEU A 16 -34.73 7.24 17.01
C LEU A 16 -33.67 8.23 16.52
N LEU A 17 -34.03 9.09 15.57
CA LEU A 17 -33.16 10.12 15.00
C LEU A 17 -33.78 11.51 15.21
N PRO A 18 -32.97 12.58 15.38
CA PRO A 18 -33.47 13.94 15.44
C PRO A 18 -34.39 14.28 14.25
N PRO A 19 -35.37 15.18 14.40
CA PRO A 19 -36.41 15.45 13.40
C PRO A 19 -35.91 16.24 12.16
N LYS A 20 -34.60 16.22 11.90
CA LYS A 20 -33.96 16.84 10.74
C LYS A 20 -33.44 15.78 9.78
N ILE A 21 -33.70 15.97 8.49
CA ILE A 21 -33.11 15.21 7.39
C ILE A 21 -31.96 16.03 6.81
N GLU A 22 -30.82 15.40 6.57
CA GLU A 22 -29.60 16.08 6.12
C GLU A 22 -29.00 15.40 4.90
N THR A 23 -28.49 16.20 3.96
CA THR A 23 -27.69 15.69 2.85
C THR A 23 -26.38 15.09 3.34
N GLN A 24 -25.77 14.23 2.52
CA GLN A 24 -24.45 13.69 2.81
C GLN A 24 -23.39 14.80 2.95
N ASP A 25 -23.47 15.87 2.15
CA ASP A 25 -22.54 17.01 2.23
C ASP A 25 -22.66 17.76 3.56
N THR A 26 -23.88 17.97 4.06
CA THR A 26 -24.09 18.61 5.38
C THR A 26 -23.46 17.77 6.49
N GLN A 27 -23.54 16.45 6.36
CA GLN A 27 -22.92 15.53 7.31
C GLN A 27 -21.39 15.57 7.18
N ALA A 28 -20.84 15.48 5.96
CA ALA A 28 -19.41 15.53 5.70
C ALA A 28 -18.80 16.83 6.24
N MET A 29 -19.43 17.97 5.98
CA MET A 29 -19.03 19.28 6.51
C MET A 29 -18.94 19.30 8.04
N ARG A 30 -19.88 18.64 8.74
CA ARG A 30 -19.83 18.53 10.22
C ARG A 30 -18.59 17.76 10.68
N PHE A 31 -18.29 16.63 10.03
CA PHE A 31 -17.14 15.81 10.36
C PHE A 31 -15.82 16.54 10.07
N GLN A 32 -15.70 17.18 8.91
CA GLN A 32 -14.55 18.02 8.56
C GLN A 32 -14.35 19.18 9.53
N LYS A 33 -15.42 19.88 9.94
CA LYS A 33 -15.32 20.97 10.93
C LYS A 33 -14.79 20.48 12.28
N ASN A 34 -15.08 19.24 12.67
CA ASN A 34 -14.53 18.66 13.90
C ASN A 34 -13.09 18.20 13.70
N LEU A 35 -12.75 17.59 12.57
CA LEU A 35 -11.37 17.22 12.21
C LEU A 35 -10.43 18.43 12.24
N LYS A 36 -10.87 19.58 11.71
CA LYS A 36 -10.10 20.84 11.71
C LYS A 36 -9.82 21.41 13.10
N LYS A 37 -10.61 21.03 14.12
CA LYS A 37 -10.37 21.44 15.52
C LYS A 37 -9.34 20.56 16.23
N MET A 38 -9.03 19.40 15.68
CA MET A 38 -8.08 18.45 16.25
C MET A 38 -6.68 18.75 15.71
N SER A 39 -5.69 18.82 16.59
CA SER A 39 -4.28 18.98 16.22
C SER A 39 -3.53 17.65 16.28
N ASP A 40 -3.87 16.77 17.23
CA ASP A 40 -3.25 15.48 17.42
C ASP A 40 -3.66 14.47 16.32
N PRO A 41 -2.70 13.89 15.58
CA PRO A 41 -2.98 12.87 14.57
C PRO A 41 -3.71 11.64 15.13
N LEU A 42 -3.38 11.21 16.34
CA LEU A 42 -4.03 10.04 16.94
C LEU A 42 -5.50 10.32 17.28
N GLN A 43 -5.80 11.50 17.83
CA GLN A 43 -7.18 11.96 18.03
C GLN A 43 -7.97 11.97 16.71
N LYS A 44 -7.37 12.46 15.61
CA LYS A 44 -7.99 12.43 14.28
C LYS A 44 -8.25 10.99 13.81
N TYR A 45 -7.28 10.09 13.99
CA TYR A 45 -7.43 8.67 13.65
C TYR A 45 -8.62 8.04 14.39
N ILE A 46 -8.67 8.21 15.72
CA ILE A 46 -9.77 7.70 16.55
C ILE A 46 -11.12 8.27 16.08
N TYR A 47 -11.16 9.56 15.73
CA TYR A 47 -12.37 10.20 15.23
C TYR A 47 -12.83 9.61 13.90
N LEU A 48 -11.91 9.46 12.93
CA LEU A 48 -12.19 8.87 11.61
C LEU A 48 -12.66 7.41 11.73
N MET A 49 -11.97 6.59 12.51
CA MET A 49 -12.34 5.20 12.74
C MET A 49 -13.72 5.05 13.38
N GLY A 50 -14.09 5.99 14.27
CA GLY A 50 -15.44 6.08 14.82
C GLY A 50 -16.52 6.54 13.83
N ILE A 51 -16.15 7.21 12.73
CA ILE A 51 -17.08 7.45 11.62
C ILE A 51 -17.30 6.16 10.86
N GLN A 52 -16.22 5.45 10.51
CA GLN A 52 -16.28 4.20 9.75
C GLN A 52 -17.19 3.18 10.44
N GLU A 53 -17.10 3.03 11.77
CA GLU A 53 -17.94 2.12 12.56
C GLU A 53 -19.43 2.48 12.60
N ARG A 54 -19.77 3.74 12.31
CA ARG A 54 -21.14 4.26 12.43
C ARG A 54 -21.80 4.48 11.07
N ASN A 55 -21.03 4.87 10.06
CA ASN A 55 -21.49 5.21 8.73
C ASN A 55 -20.33 5.11 7.73
N GLU A 56 -20.21 3.95 7.11
CA GLU A 56 -19.13 3.61 6.19
C GLU A 56 -19.10 4.51 4.93
N ARG A 57 -20.27 4.72 4.31
CA ARG A 57 -20.41 5.61 3.14
C ARG A 57 -19.90 7.02 3.45
N LEU A 58 -20.26 7.56 4.63
CA LEU A 58 -19.81 8.88 5.06
C LEU A 58 -18.33 8.93 5.41
N PHE A 59 -17.77 7.86 5.98
CA PHE A 59 -16.32 7.76 6.23
C PHE A 59 -15.54 7.90 4.93
N TYR A 60 -15.88 7.11 3.91
CA TYR A 60 -15.20 7.19 2.61
C TYR A 60 -15.49 8.51 1.89
N ARG A 61 -16.71 9.06 1.99
CA ARG A 61 -17.03 10.40 1.46
C ARG A 61 -16.10 11.47 2.03
N VAL A 62 -15.85 11.45 3.35
CA VAL A 62 -14.96 12.42 4.02
C VAL A 62 -13.50 12.15 3.67
N LEU A 63 -13.07 10.89 3.68
CA LEU A 63 -11.69 10.49 3.34
C LEU A 63 -11.32 10.88 1.91
N MET A 64 -12.21 10.63 0.94
CA MET A 64 -11.96 10.93 -0.47
C MET A 64 -12.01 12.42 -0.81
N GLU A 65 -12.73 13.24 -0.03
CA GLU A 65 -12.81 14.69 -0.28
C GLU A 65 -11.49 15.42 0.03
N ASP A 66 -10.70 14.87 0.96
CA ASP A 66 -9.42 15.45 1.39
C ASP A 66 -8.39 14.32 1.58
N ILE A 67 -8.21 13.52 0.54
CA ILE A 67 -7.39 12.31 0.58
C ILE A 67 -5.93 12.62 0.92
N GLU A 68 -5.39 13.75 0.46
CA GLU A 68 -4.02 14.16 0.73
C GLU A 68 -3.79 14.42 2.23
N ALA A 69 -4.74 15.07 2.92
CA ALA A 69 -4.62 15.35 4.33
C ALA A 69 -5.02 14.17 5.23
N LEU A 70 -5.94 13.31 4.78
CA LEU A 70 -6.52 12.25 5.60
C LEU A 70 -5.90 10.87 5.39
N MET A 71 -5.30 10.59 4.22
CA MET A 71 -4.55 9.35 3.99
C MET A 71 -3.43 9.15 5.03
N PRO A 72 -2.62 10.18 5.38
CA PRO A 72 -1.60 10.04 6.43
C PRO A 72 -2.17 9.81 7.84
N ILE A 73 -3.46 10.03 8.04
CA ILE A 73 -4.17 9.77 9.30
C ILE A 73 -4.69 8.32 9.33
N VAL A 74 -5.37 7.86 8.29
CA VAL A 74 -5.94 6.49 8.26
C VAL A 74 -4.91 5.41 7.94
N TYR A 75 -3.77 5.80 7.38
CA TYR A 75 -2.65 4.93 7.05
C TYR A 75 -1.32 5.56 7.54
N THR A 76 -0.21 5.34 6.83
CA THR A 76 1.11 5.81 7.25
C THR A 76 1.23 7.34 7.23
N PRO A 77 1.78 7.98 8.28
CA PRO A 77 2.46 7.35 9.41
C PRO A 77 1.57 7.11 10.65
N THR A 78 0.37 7.70 10.73
CA THR A 78 -0.43 7.72 11.97
C THR A 78 -0.93 6.34 12.38
N VAL A 79 -1.23 5.45 11.42
CA VAL A 79 -1.67 4.08 11.72
C VAL A 79 -0.63 3.30 12.54
N GLY A 80 0.67 3.54 12.31
CA GLY A 80 1.73 2.91 13.11
C GLY A 80 1.70 3.38 14.57
N LEU A 81 1.47 4.68 14.80
CA LEU A 81 1.26 5.22 16.14
C LEU A 81 0.02 4.61 16.79
N ALA A 82 -1.09 4.50 16.04
CA ALA A 82 -2.30 3.85 16.51
C ALA A 82 -2.06 2.37 16.88
N CYS A 83 -1.25 1.64 16.11
CA CYS A 83 -0.84 0.28 16.44
C CYS A 83 -0.05 0.24 17.76
N THR A 84 0.87 1.17 18.01
CA THR A 84 1.61 1.18 19.29
C THR A 84 0.72 1.39 20.52
N GLN A 85 -0.47 1.95 20.33
CA GLN A 85 -1.46 2.18 21.39
C GLN A 85 -2.72 1.32 21.22
N TYR A 86 -2.68 0.28 20.37
CA TYR A 86 -3.88 -0.40 19.88
C TYR A 86 -4.75 -0.96 21.00
N GLY A 87 -4.16 -1.60 22.02
CA GLY A 87 -4.91 -2.10 23.18
C GLY A 87 -5.57 -1.00 24.02
N HIS A 88 -4.98 0.19 24.09
CA HIS A 88 -5.56 1.31 24.83
C HIS A 88 -6.69 2.02 24.07
N ILE A 89 -6.60 2.05 22.75
CA ILE A 89 -7.61 2.70 21.88
C ILE A 89 -8.63 1.71 21.32
N PHE A 90 -8.52 0.43 21.69
CA PHE A 90 -9.39 -0.63 21.22
C PHE A 90 -10.85 -0.33 21.57
N ARG A 91 -11.74 -0.49 20.58
CA ARG A 91 -13.17 -0.22 20.71
C ARG A 91 -13.95 -1.37 20.12
N ARG A 92 -14.35 -1.26 18.85
CA ARG A 92 -15.00 -2.34 18.12
C ARG A 92 -13.94 -3.13 17.35
N PRO A 93 -13.89 -4.47 17.47
CA PRO A 93 -13.00 -5.27 16.66
C PRO A 93 -13.31 -5.06 15.17
N LYS A 94 -12.27 -4.94 14.35
CA LYS A 94 -12.35 -4.92 12.89
C LYS A 94 -11.40 -5.98 12.35
N GLY A 95 -11.94 -6.89 11.55
CA GLY A 95 -11.20 -8.02 11.00
C GLY A 95 -11.24 -9.27 11.87
N LEU A 96 -10.51 -10.28 11.43
CA LEU A 96 -10.38 -11.57 12.10
C LEU A 96 -9.00 -11.73 12.74
N PHE A 97 -9.00 -12.31 13.94
CA PHE A 97 -7.79 -12.69 14.66
C PHE A 97 -7.72 -14.22 14.65
N ILE A 98 -6.65 -14.77 14.10
CA ILE A 98 -6.43 -16.22 14.02
C ILE A 98 -5.13 -16.50 14.75
N SER A 99 -5.18 -17.31 15.80
CA SER A 99 -4.01 -17.61 16.61
C SER A 99 -3.40 -18.97 16.25
N ILE A 100 -2.16 -19.20 16.65
CA ILE A 100 -1.52 -20.53 16.59
C ILE A 100 -2.26 -21.60 17.39
N LYS A 101 -3.21 -21.23 18.26
CA LYS A 101 -4.06 -22.15 19.02
C LYS A 101 -5.28 -22.61 18.23
N ASP A 102 -5.58 -21.95 17.11
CA ASP A 102 -6.75 -22.21 16.28
C ASP A 102 -6.43 -23.17 15.11
N GLN A 103 -5.23 -23.74 15.08
CA GLN A 103 -4.82 -24.73 14.09
C GLN A 103 -5.81 -25.91 14.07
N GLY A 104 -6.31 -26.26 12.89
CA GLY A 104 -7.38 -27.22 12.65
C GLY A 104 -8.80 -26.64 12.64
N HIS A 105 -8.95 -25.34 12.93
CA HIS A 105 -10.23 -24.66 13.08
C HIS A 105 -10.31 -23.32 12.33
N VAL A 106 -9.34 -22.98 11.47
CA VAL A 106 -9.31 -21.69 10.77
C VAL A 106 -10.55 -21.49 9.91
N ARG A 107 -11.03 -22.55 9.24
CA ARG A 107 -12.27 -22.50 8.46
C ARG A 107 -13.47 -22.09 9.31
N SER A 108 -13.64 -22.65 10.50
CA SER A 108 -14.72 -22.31 11.42
C SER A 108 -14.65 -20.85 11.88
N ILE A 109 -13.44 -20.30 12.05
CA ILE A 109 -13.26 -18.87 12.38
C ILE A 109 -13.71 -17.99 11.23
N LEU A 110 -13.33 -18.36 9.99
CA LEU A 110 -13.78 -17.62 8.82
C LEU A 110 -15.31 -17.59 8.72
N ASP A 111 -16.03 -18.64 9.10
CA ASP A 111 -17.51 -18.67 9.11
C ASP A 111 -18.17 -17.65 10.05
N ASN A 112 -17.43 -17.13 11.04
CA ASN A 112 -17.92 -16.05 11.90
C ASN A 112 -17.90 -14.68 11.21
N TRP A 113 -17.21 -14.53 10.07
CA TRP A 113 -17.23 -13.29 9.30
C TRP A 113 -18.59 -13.11 8.61
N PRO A 114 -19.26 -11.95 8.79
CA PRO A 114 -20.64 -11.76 8.32
C PRO A 114 -20.75 -11.73 6.79
N GLU A 115 -19.70 -11.30 6.09
CA GLU A 115 -19.71 -11.20 4.64
C GLU A 115 -19.35 -12.56 4.01
N THR A 116 -20.16 -12.99 3.05
CA THR A 116 -19.98 -14.27 2.34
C THR A 116 -19.18 -14.11 1.04
N THR A 117 -19.05 -12.89 0.52
CA THR A 117 -18.42 -12.58 -0.77
C THR A 117 -17.16 -11.73 -0.60
N VAL A 118 -16.18 -12.25 0.13
CA VAL A 118 -14.86 -11.61 0.25
C VAL A 118 -14.08 -11.79 -1.05
N LYS A 119 -13.42 -10.73 -1.50
CA LYS A 119 -12.57 -10.71 -2.70
C LYS A 119 -11.15 -10.24 -2.44
N ALA A 120 -10.92 -9.51 -1.35
CA ALA A 120 -9.60 -9.05 -0.94
C ALA A 120 -9.38 -9.33 0.55
N VAL A 121 -8.29 -10.03 0.86
CA VAL A 121 -7.80 -10.28 2.20
C VAL A 121 -6.45 -9.59 2.35
N VAL A 122 -6.28 -8.78 3.38
CA VAL A 122 -4.96 -8.29 3.79
C VAL A 122 -4.61 -8.95 5.12
N VAL A 123 -3.50 -9.67 5.14
CA VAL A 123 -3.05 -10.44 6.30
C VAL A 123 -1.70 -9.94 6.77
N THR A 124 -1.51 -9.90 8.09
CA THR A 124 -0.22 -9.63 8.77
C THR A 124 -0.01 -10.58 9.94
N ASP A 125 1.24 -10.82 10.33
CA ASP A 125 1.59 -11.43 11.63
C ASP A 125 2.12 -10.41 12.64
N GLY A 126 2.20 -9.13 12.25
CA GLY A 126 2.66 -8.02 13.08
C GLY A 126 4.14 -8.06 13.47
N GLU A 127 4.98 -8.93 12.86
CA GLU A 127 6.39 -9.09 13.22
C GLU A 127 7.23 -7.87 12.79
N ARG A 128 6.85 -7.19 11.72
CA ARG A 128 7.65 -6.11 11.13
C ARG A 128 6.78 -4.93 10.69
N ILE A 129 5.99 -4.38 11.62
CA ILE A 129 5.24 -3.15 11.34
C ILE A 129 6.21 -2.04 10.97
N LEU A 130 6.02 -1.44 9.79
CA LEU A 130 7.00 -0.58 9.14
C LEU A 130 7.58 0.52 10.06
N GLY A 131 8.90 0.43 10.32
CA GLY A 131 9.63 1.38 11.16
C GLY A 131 9.42 1.24 12.68
N LEU A 132 8.55 0.31 13.12
CA LEU A 132 8.17 0.08 14.52
C LEU A 132 8.53 -1.32 15.02
N GLY A 133 8.71 -2.28 14.11
CA GLY A 133 9.11 -3.65 14.43
C GLY A 133 7.95 -4.51 14.91
N ASP A 134 8.22 -5.44 15.82
CA ASP A 134 7.23 -6.40 16.30
C ASP A 134 6.20 -5.74 17.23
N LEU A 135 4.96 -5.62 16.75
CA LEU A 135 3.82 -5.16 17.55
C LEU A 135 2.82 -6.28 17.84
N GLY A 136 3.11 -7.52 17.45
CA GLY A 136 2.20 -8.65 17.61
C GLY A 136 0.80 -8.33 17.09
N VAL A 137 -0.24 -8.69 17.87
CA VAL A 137 -1.63 -8.48 17.48
C VAL A 137 -2.02 -7.00 17.31
N TYR A 138 -1.27 -6.07 17.90
CA TYR A 138 -1.51 -4.64 17.72
C TYR A 138 -1.28 -4.19 16.27
N GLY A 139 -0.60 -5.01 15.46
CA GLY A 139 -0.44 -4.80 14.02
C GLY A 139 -1.73 -4.83 13.19
N MET A 140 -2.86 -5.28 13.76
CA MET A 140 -4.17 -5.33 13.06
C MET A 140 -4.60 -3.98 12.44
N GLY A 141 -4.14 -2.84 13.00
CA GLY A 141 -4.39 -1.53 12.40
C GLY A 141 -3.90 -1.42 10.95
N ILE A 142 -2.86 -2.15 10.56
CA ILE A 142 -2.27 -2.10 9.22
C ILE A 142 -3.20 -2.73 8.16
N PRO A 143 -3.66 -4.00 8.28
CA PRO A 143 -4.67 -4.55 7.38
C PRO A 143 -5.92 -3.66 7.23
N VAL A 144 -6.42 -3.12 8.34
CA VAL A 144 -7.59 -2.24 8.34
C VAL A 144 -7.31 -0.96 7.53
N GLY A 145 -6.16 -0.31 7.76
CA GLY A 145 -5.76 0.89 7.04
C GLY A 145 -5.56 0.63 5.54
N LYS A 146 -4.89 -0.47 5.16
CA LYS A 146 -4.72 -0.86 3.76
C LYS A 146 -6.05 -1.03 3.04
N LEU A 147 -6.98 -1.77 3.64
CA LEU A 147 -8.29 -2.01 3.03
C LEU A 147 -9.16 -0.74 2.93
N CYS A 148 -8.95 0.23 3.82
CA CYS A 148 -9.53 1.57 3.64
C CYS A 148 -8.99 2.23 2.35
N LEU A 149 -7.71 2.07 2.03
CA LEU A 149 -7.12 2.61 0.81
C LEU A 149 -7.48 1.81 -0.44
N TYR A 150 -7.69 0.49 -0.35
CA TYR A 150 -8.30 -0.30 -1.43
C TYR A 150 -9.62 0.33 -1.89
N THR A 151 -10.47 0.72 -0.94
CA THR A 151 -11.76 1.36 -1.25
C THR A 151 -11.57 2.81 -1.70
N ALA A 152 -10.85 3.62 -0.91
CA ALA A 152 -10.77 5.06 -1.17
C ALA A 152 -10.03 5.37 -2.47
N CYS A 153 -8.96 4.63 -2.76
CA CYS A 153 -8.11 4.84 -3.93
C CYS A 153 -8.55 4.05 -5.15
N ALA A 154 -9.21 2.88 -5.05
CA ALA A 154 -9.61 2.13 -6.25
C ALA A 154 -11.11 1.85 -6.37
N GLY A 155 -11.91 2.14 -5.34
CA GLY A 155 -13.33 1.81 -5.35
C GLY A 155 -13.60 0.31 -5.24
N ILE A 156 -12.70 -0.45 -4.62
CA ILE A 156 -12.99 -1.83 -4.21
C ILE A 156 -14.07 -1.77 -3.12
N ARG A 157 -15.06 -2.67 -3.20
CA ARG A 157 -16.18 -2.71 -2.25
C ARG A 157 -15.70 -2.99 -0.83
N PRO A 158 -16.04 -2.15 0.16
CA PRO A 158 -15.67 -2.41 1.56
C PRO A 158 -16.18 -3.74 2.08
N GLU A 159 -17.40 -4.13 1.72
CA GLU A 159 -18.02 -5.41 2.10
C GLU A 159 -17.27 -6.64 1.54
N SER A 160 -16.46 -6.46 0.50
CA SER A 160 -15.63 -7.51 -0.09
C SER A 160 -14.22 -7.59 0.52
N CYS A 161 -13.92 -6.77 1.52
CA CYS A 161 -12.59 -6.66 2.13
C CYS A 161 -12.54 -7.35 3.51
N LEU A 162 -11.51 -8.14 3.78
CA LEU A 162 -11.31 -8.85 5.04
C LEU A 162 -9.90 -8.57 5.62
N PRO A 163 -9.78 -7.79 6.71
CA PRO A 163 -8.52 -7.64 7.44
C PRO A 163 -8.28 -8.85 8.35
N VAL A 164 -7.05 -9.38 8.36
CA VAL A 164 -6.66 -10.53 9.17
C VAL A 164 -5.34 -10.27 9.91
N CYS A 165 -5.27 -10.69 11.17
CA CYS A 165 -4.03 -10.76 11.93
C CYS A 165 -3.80 -12.21 12.40
N ILE A 166 -2.63 -12.76 12.06
CA ILE A 166 -2.19 -14.08 12.51
C ILE A 166 -1.35 -13.92 13.78
N ASP A 167 -1.85 -14.35 14.93
CA ASP A 167 -1.16 -14.25 16.22
C ASP A 167 -0.44 -15.55 16.58
N VAL A 168 0.87 -15.58 16.34
CA VAL A 168 1.76 -16.68 16.77
C VAL A 168 2.55 -16.33 18.04
N GLY A 169 2.20 -15.24 18.71
CA GLY A 169 2.97 -14.62 19.78
C GLY A 169 3.71 -13.35 19.30
N THR A 170 4.48 -12.77 20.21
CA THR A 170 5.33 -11.60 19.93
C THR A 170 6.66 -11.74 20.66
N ASP A 171 7.75 -11.33 20.00
CA ASP A 171 9.07 -11.26 20.62
C ASP A 171 9.32 -9.90 21.31
N ASN A 172 8.32 -9.02 21.31
CA ASN A 172 8.38 -7.75 22.01
C ASN A 172 8.14 -7.95 23.52
N GLU A 173 9.21 -8.21 24.28
CA GLU A 173 9.64 -7.16 25.20
C GLU A 173 8.59 -6.60 26.17
N LYS A 174 8.16 -5.42 25.74
CA LYS A 174 7.27 -4.51 26.44
C LYS A 174 5.84 -5.02 26.38
N LEU A 175 5.42 -5.58 25.25
CA LEU A 175 4.06 -6.13 25.06
C LEU A 175 3.85 -7.37 25.93
N LEU A 176 4.84 -8.25 26.02
CA LEU A 176 4.76 -9.44 26.91
C LEU A 176 4.63 -9.09 28.40
N ARG A 177 4.99 -7.86 28.79
CA ARG A 177 4.89 -7.36 30.17
C ARG A 177 3.73 -6.37 30.36
N ASP A 178 3.08 -5.95 29.29
CA ASP A 178 1.98 -5.01 29.31
C ASP A 178 0.68 -5.78 29.62
N PRO A 179 0.02 -5.54 30.78
CA PRO A 179 -1.22 -6.21 31.12
C PRO A 179 -2.39 -5.87 30.19
N PHE A 180 -2.26 -4.83 29.35
CA PHE A 180 -3.25 -4.45 28.35
C PHE A 180 -2.99 -5.06 26.98
N TYR A 181 -1.90 -5.82 26.81
CA TYR A 181 -1.65 -6.54 25.56
C TYR A 181 -2.77 -7.55 25.30
N MET A 182 -3.31 -7.48 24.08
CA MET A 182 -4.48 -8.25 23.67
C MET A 182 -4.14 -9.56 22.96
N GLY A 183 -2.86 -9.78 22.65
CA GLY A 183 -2.41 -10.97 21.93
C GLY A 183 -1.94 -12.08 22.86
N LEU A 184 -1.34 -13.12 22.29
CA LEU A 184 -0.79 -14.23 23.04
C LEU A 184 0.45 -13.80 23.84
N TYR A 185 0.44 -14.03 25.17
CA TYR A 185 1.58 -13.86 26.07
C TYR A 185 2.60 -15.00 25.91
N GLN A 186 3.18 -15.10 24.71
CA GLN A 186 4.24 -16.03 24.37
C GLN A 186 5.15 -15.43 23.29
N ARG A 187 6.36 -15.97 23.20
CA ARG A 187 7.25 -15.70 22.05
C ARG A 187 6.64 -16.21 20.76
N ARG A 188 7.10 -15.64 19.64
CA ARG A 188 6.68 -16.11 18.31
C ARG A 188 6.98 -17.58 18.14
N ASP A 189 5.97 -18.37 17.78
CA ASP A 189 6.18 -19.74 17.33
C ASP A 189 6.89 -19.71 15.97
N ARG A 190 8.07 -20.35 15.92
CA ARG A 190 8.90 -20.47 14.71
C ARG A 190 9.06 -21.93 14.29
N SER A 191 8.25 -22.82 14.85
CA SER A 191 8.23 -24.25 14.51
C SER A 191 7.40 -24.47 13.24
N GLN A 192 7.40 -25.73 12.78
CA GLN A 192 6.56 -26.18 11.67
C GLN A 192 5.07 -25.85 11.86
N ARG A 193 4.60 -25.68 13.11
CA ARG A 193 3.22 -25.29 13.38
C ARG A 193 2.86 -23.93 12.80
N TYR A 194 3.81 -22.99 12.72
CA TYR A 194 3.56 -21.70 12.07
C TYR A 194 3.35 -21.87 10.56
N ASP A 195 4.21 -22.65 9.91
CA ASP A 195 4.06 -23.01 8.51
C ASP A 195 2.71 -23.69 8.23
N ASP A 196 2.34 -24.67 9.06
CA ASP A 196 1.10 -25.43 8.94
C ASP A 196 -0.14 -24.54 9.14
N LEU A 197 -0.10 -23.58 10.08
CA LEU A 197 -1.18 -22.62 10.30
C LEU A 197 -1.38 -21.71 9.07
N ILE A 198 -0.28 -21.23 8.46
CA ILE A 198 -0.39 -20.39 7.27
C ILE A 198 -0.87 -21.22 6.07
N ASP A 199 -0.44 -22.48 5.93
CA ASP A 199 -0.99 -23.38 4.91
C ASP A 199 -2.50 -23.55 5.08
N GLU A 200 -2.95 -23.88 6.30
CA GLU A 200 -4.38 -24.00 6.62
C GLU A 200 -5.14 -22.71 6.35
N PHE A 201 -4.56 -21.55 6.70
CA PHE A 201 -5.18 -20.26 6.43
C PHE A 201 -5.38 -20.01 4.93
N MET A 202 -4.36 -20.24 4.10
CA MET A 202 -4.46 -20.06 2.66
C MET A 202 -5.51 -21.00 2.05
N GLU A 203 -5.52 -22.27 2.48
CA GLU A 203 -6.50 -23.27 2.05
C GLU A 203 -7.92 -22.88 2.47
N ALA A 204 -8.13 -22.50 3.72
CA ALA A 204 -9.44 -22.16 4.26
C ALA A 204 -10.04 -20.88 3.64
N VAL A 205 -9.21 -19.89 3.33
CA VAL A 205 -9.66 -18.66 2.63
C VAL A 205 -10.18 -19.00 1.24
N VAL A 206 -9.43 -19.81 0.49
CA VAL A 206 -9.78 -20.18 -0.89
C VAL A 206 -10.94 -21.16 -0.93
N ASP A 207 -11.03 -22.10 0.02
CA ASP A 207 -12.19 -22.98 0.21
C ASP A 207 -13.47 -22.16 0.43
N LYS A 208 -13.42 -21.16 1.32
CA LYS A 208 -14.59 -20.34 1.62
C LYS A 208 -14.99 -19.39 0.48
N TYR A 209 -14.03 -18.65 -0.06
CA TYR A 209 -14.30 -17.46 -0.88
C TYR A 209 -13.95 -17.62 -2.36
N GLY A 210 -13.22 -18.69 -2.71
CA GLY A 210 -12.84 -19.01 -4.08
C GLY A 210 -11.37 -18.76 -4.41
N GLN A 211 -10.87 -19.45 -5.45
CA GLN A 211 -9.48 -19.41 -5.93
C GLN A 211 -9.05 -18.03 -6.47
N ASP A 212 -10.00 -17.18 -6.84
CA ASP A 212 -9.80 -15.80 -7.29
C ASP A 212 -9.76 -14.79 -6.13
N THR A 213 -9.83 -15.25 -4.87
CA THR A 213 -9.71 -14.37 -3.70
C THR A 213 -8.29 -13.87 -3.59
N LEU A 214 -8.12 -12.55 -3.66
CA LEU A 214 -6.83 -11.91 -3.48
C LEU A 214 -6.39 -11.98 -2.01
N ILE A 215 -5.19 -12.48 -1.75
CA ILE A 215 -4.56 -12.51 -0.43
C ILE A 215 -3.25 -11.71 -0.47
N GLN A 216 -3.26 -10.51 0.09
CA GLN A 216 -2.07 -9.66 0.24
C GLN A 216 -1.40 -9.92 1.59
N PHE A 217 -0.11 -10.25 1.57
CA PHE A 217 0.76 -10.28 2.75
C PHE A 217 1.32 -8.89 3.05
N GLU A 218 1.32 -8.49 4.32
CA GLU A 218 1.78 -7.19 4.79
C GLU A 218 2.54 -7.29 6.12
N ASP A 219 3.65 -6.56 6.24
CA ASP A 219 4.41 -6.36 7.49
C ASP A 219 4.85 -7.65 8.21
N PHE A 220 5.13 -8.71 7.43
CA PHE A 220 5.74 -9.96 7.92
C PHE A 220 7.24 -9.76 8.19
N GLY A 221 7.83 -10.60 9.04
CA GLY A 221 9.28 -10.63 9.21
C GLY A 221 10.02 -10.99 7.91
N ASN A 222 11.16 -10.32 7.64
CA ASN A 222 12.00 -10.48 6.42
C ASN A 222 12.14 -11.91 5.90
N HIS A 223 12.40 -12.87 6.78
CA HIS A 223 12.56 -14.26 6.37
C HIS A 223 11.24 -14.87 5.89
N ASN A 224 10.16 -14.62 6.62
CA ASN A 224 8.83 -15.18 6.37
C ASN A 224 8.17 -14.55 5.15
N ALA A 225 8.30 -13.23 4.94
CA ALA A 225 7.71 -12.56 3.77
C ALA A 225 8.20 -13.17 2.45
N PHE A 226 9.51 -13.32 2.27
CA PHE A 226 10.08 -13.96 1.08
C PHE A 226 9.71 -15.44 0.97
N ARG A 227 9.78 -16.17 2.08
CA ARG A 227 9.49 -17.61 2.10
C ARG A 227 8.04 -17.88 1.71
N PHE A 228 7.09 -17.17 2.30
CA PHE A 228 5.67 -17.31 2.01
C PHE A 228 5.31 -16.81 0.62
N LEU A 229 5.85 -15.67 0.18
CA LEU A 229 5.65 -15.21 -1.20
C LEU A 229 6.11 -16.29 -2.20
N LYS A 230 7.31 -16.83 -2.03
CA LYS A 230 7.84 -17.90 -2.90
C LYS A 230 6.99 -19.18 -2.84
N LYS A 231 6.48 -19.55 -1.65
CA LYS A 231 5.68 -20.76 -1.45
C LYS A 231 4.30 -20.68 -2.09
N TYR A 232 3.67 -19.51 -2.09
CA TYR A 232 2.25 -19.35 -2.42
C TYR A 232 1.94 -18.67 -3.75
N ARG A 233 2.87 -17.88 -4.32
CA ARG A 233 2.63 -17.09 -5.55
C ARG A 233 2.14 -17.88 -6.77
N GLU A 234 2.56 -19.15 -6.91
CA GLU A 234 2.15 -20.03 -8.01
C GLU A 234 0.96 -20.93 -7.66
N LYS A 235 0.39 -20.79 -6.45
CA LYS A 235 -0.72 -21.62 -5.95
C LYS A 235 -1.98 -20.82 -5.66
N TYR A 236 -1.82 -19.56 -5.27
CA TYR A 236 -2.90 -18.69 -4.84
C TYR A 236 -2.84 -17.33 -5.53
N CYS A 237 -3.95 -16.59 -5.51
CA CYS A 237 -3.97 -15.21 -5.96
C CYS A 237 -3.37 -14.32 -4.87
N THR A 238 -2.05 -14.25 -4.82
CA THR A 238 -1.35 -13.60 -3.71
C THR A 238 -0.15 -12.78 -4.16
N PHE A 239 0.13 -11.73 -3.40
CA PHE A 239 1.34 -10.92 -3.51
C PHE A 239 1.72 -10.37 -2.13
N ASN A 240 2.94 -9.83 -2.01
CA ASN A 240 3.37 -9.10 -0.82
C ASN A 240 3.68 -7.65 -1.21
N ASP A 241 3.04 -6.68 -0.55
CA ASP A 241 3.14 -5.27 -0.93
C ASP A 241 4.50 -4.66 -0.55
N ASP A 242 5.10 -5.07 0.57
CA ASP A 242 6.43 -4.64 1.01
C ASP A 242 7.56 -5.04 0.05
N ILE A 243 7.37 -6.15 -0.67
CA ILE A 243 8.29 -6.65 -1.69
C ILE A 243 7.91 -6.12 -3.07
N GLN A 244 6.70 -6.44 -3.55
CA GLN A 244 6.30 -6.24 -4.95
C GLN A 244 5.66 -4.87 -5.18
N GLY A 245 4.85 -4.38 -4.25
CA GLY A 245 4.27 -3.03 -4.32
C GLY A 245 5.33 -1.95 -4.22
N THR A 246 6.25 -2.08 -3.26
CA THR A 246 7.41 -1.18 -3.12
C THR A 246 8.34 -1.25 -4.33
N ALA A 247 8.51 -2.43 -4.93
CA ALA A 247 9.26 -2.57 -6.18
C ALA A 247 8.64 -1.75 -7.33
N SER A 248 7.32 -1.90 -7.51
CA SER A 248 6.58 -1.25 -8.58
C SER A 248 6.58 0.27 -8.43
N VAL A 249 6.32 0.80 -7.23
CA VAL A 249 6.32 2.25 -7.02
C VAL A 249 7.71 2.85 -7.20
N ALA A 250 8.77 2.21 -6.69
CA ALA A 250 10.13 2.72 -6.87
C ALA A 250 10.55 2.68 -8.35
N LEU A 251 10.20 1.63 -9.09
CA LEU A 251 10.44 1.57 -10.52
C LEU A 251 9.66 2.66 -11.26
N ALA A 252 8.38 2.90 -10.90
CA ALA A 252 7.60 3.98 -11.50
C ALA A 252 8.28 5.35 -11.31
N GLY A 253 8.81 5.64 -10.13
CA GLY A 253 9.60 6.86 -9.89
C GLY A 253 10.90 6.91 -10.71
N LEU A 254 11.59 5.78 -10.89
CA LEU A 254 12.79 5.72 -11.74
C LEU A 254 12.46 5.95 -13.21
N LEU A 255 11.36 5.40 -13.72
CA LEU A 255 10.91 5.60 -15.09
C LEU A 255 10.41 7.05 -15.31
N ALA A 256 9.80 7.67 -14.29
CA ALA A 256 9.51 9.11 -14.32
C ALA A 256 10.79 9.94 -14.38
N ALA A 257 11.78 9.61 -13.54
CA ALA A 257 13.10 10.26 -13.55
C ALA A 257 13.81 10.09 -14.90
N GLN A 258 13.66 8.93 -15.54
CA GLN A 258 14.18 8.62 -16.87
C GLN A 258 13.77 9.67 -17.91
N ARG A 259 12.51 10.12 -17.89
CA ARG A 259 11.97 11.14 -18.81
C ARG A 259 12.69 12.48 -18.66
N VAL A 260 13.13 12.82 -17.45
CA VAL A 260 13.87 14.06 -17.17
C VAL A 260 15.35 13.91 -17.53
N VAL A 261 15.96 12.77 -17.21
CA VAL A 261 17.40 12.54 -17.48
C VAL A 261 17.66 12.30 -18.97
N GLY A 262 16.68 11.79 -19.73
CA GLY A 262 16.82 11.49 -21.16
C GLY A 262 17.71 10.28 -21.47
N LYS A 263 17.94 9.39 -20.49
CA LYS A 263 18.74 8.16 -20.64
C LYS A 263 17.87 6.94 -20.41
N PRO A 264 18.01 5.85 -21.16
CA PRO A 264 17.23 4.64 -20.92
C PRO A 264 17.60 3.95 -19.59
N ILE A 265 16.67 3.17 -19.02
CA ILE A 265 16.87 2.42 -17.76
C ILE A 265 18.15 1.56 -17.77
N THR A 266 18.53 1.04 -18.94
CA THR A 266 19.74 0.25 -19.19
C THR A 266 21.05 1.01 -18.96
N GLU A 267 21.04 2.34 -19.02
CA GLU A 267 22.22 3.16 -18.76
C GLU A 267 22.39 3.51 -17.27
N HIS A 268 21.32 3.42 -16.48
CA HIS A 268 21.39 3.74 -15.06
C HIS A 268 22.16 2.68 -14.26
N LYS A 269 22.90 3.16 -13.26
CA LYS A 269 23.53 2.33 -12.23
C LYS A 269 22.94 2.71 -10.88
N VAL A 270 22.39 1.72 -10.17
CA VAL A 270 21.60 1.93 -8.96
C VAL A 270 22.35 1.38 -7.77
N LEU A 271 22.49 2.19 -6.72
CA LEU A 271 23.10 1.80 -5.46
C LEU A 271 22.06 1.88 -4.33
N PHE A 272 21.76 0.73 -3.73
CA PHE A 272 20.85 0.62 -2.61
C PHE A 272 21.59 0.78 -1.28
N LEU A 273 20.96 1.52 -0.36
CA LEU A 273 21.27 1.47 1.06
C LEU A 273 20.20 0.63 1.77
N GLY A 274 20.58 -0.57 2.17
CA GLY A 274 19.70 -1.65 2.59
C GLY A 274 19.69 -2.79 1.58
N ALA A 275 19.53 -4.02 2.08
CA ALA A 275 19.49 -5.25 1.26
C ALA A 275 18.39 -6.22 1.74
N GLY A 276 17.29 -5.67 2.27
CA GLY A 276 16.12 -6.41 2.75
C GLY A 276 15.04 -6.61 1.67
N GLU A 277 13.79 -6.82 2.12
CA GLU A 277 12.60 -7.02 1.28
C GLU A 277 12.46 -6.01 0.15
N ALA A 278 12.32 -4.74 0.50
CA ALA A 278 12.17 -3.66 -0.46
C ALA A 278 13.35 -3.58 -1.44
N ALA A 279 14.60 -3.64 -0.96
CA ALA A 279 15.78 -3.53 -1.83
C ALA A 279 15.81 -4.64 -2.90
N LEU A 280 15.59 -5.89 -2.48
CA LEU A 280 15.59 -7.04 -3.38
C LEU A 280 14.40 -7.02 -4.34
N GLY A 281 13.21 -6.64 -3.86
CA GLY A 281 12.02 -6.45 -4.69
C GLY A 281 12.27 -5.42 -5.80
N ILE A 282 12.69 -4.20 -5.42
CA ILE A 282 12.99 -3.11 -6.36
C ILE A 282 14.09 -3.53 -7.35
N ALA A 283 15.18 -4.10 -6.86
CA ALA A 283 16.29 -4.55 -7.70
C ALA A 283 15.87 -5.58 -8.75
N ASN A 284 15.08 -6.57 -8.37
CA ASN A 284 14.57 -7.58 -9.31
C ASN A 284 13.67 -6.94 -10.37
N LEU A 285 12.79 -6.00 -9.99
CA LEU A 285 11.90 -5.36 -10.95
C LEU A 285 12.65 -4.41 -11.90
N ILE A 286 13.68 -3.70 -11.43
CA ILE A 286 14.58 -2.93 -12.30
C ILE A 286 15.29 -3.85 -13.30
N VAL A 287 15.79 -5.01 -12.85
CA VAL A 287 16.41 -6.00 -13.74
C VAL A 287 15.41 -6.47 -14.80
N MET A 288 14.16 -6.75 -14.42
CA MET A 288 13.11 -7.12 -15.38
C MET A 288 12.83 -6.02 -16.39
N SER A 289 12.75 -4.76 -15.95
CA SER A 289 12.58 -3.60 -16.84
C SER A 289 13.76 -3.43 -17.82
N MET A 290 14.99 -3.63 -17.37
CA MET A 290 16.17 -3.61 -18.24
C MET A 290 16.14 -4.76 -19.27
N ILE A 291 15.65 -5.94 -18.89
CA ILE A 291 15.49 -7.08 -19.79
C ILE A 291 14.42 -6.80 -20.85
N GLU A 292 13.30 -6.20 -20.46
CA GLU A 292 12.25 -5.78 -21.40
C GLU A 292 12.77 -4.73 -22.41
N ALA A 293 13.70 -3.88 -21.98
CA ALA A 293 14.44 -2.96 -22.85
C ALA A 293 15.56 -3.61 -23.69
N GLY A 294 15.69 -4.94 -23.66
CA GLY A 294 16.61 -5.71 -24.51
C GLY A 294 17.98 -6.05 -23.90
N MET A 295 18.21 -5.76 -22.61
CA MET A 295 19.46 -6.11 -21.92
C MET A 295 19.47 -7.59 -21.48
N SER A 296 20.64 -8.22 -21.44
CA SER A 296 20.74 -9.55 -20.82
C SER A 296 20.59 -9.47 -19.29
N GLN A 297 20.04 -10.51 -18.67
CA GLN A 297 19.89 -10.56 -17.21
C GLN A 297 21.23 -10.40 -16.46
N ALA A 298 22.32 -10.93 -17.01
CA ALA A 298 23.65 -10.83 -16.42
C ALA A 298 24.18 -9.39 -16.46
N GLU A 299 23.94 -8.65 -17.54
CA GLU A 299 24.32 -7.23 -17.65
C GLU A 299 23.45 -6.35 -16.76
N ALA A 300 22.15 -6.60 -16.70
CA ALA A 300 21.21 -5.87 -15.85
C ALA A 300 21.60 -5.99 -14.37
N ARG A 301 21.95 -7.20 -13.91
CA ARG A 301 22.42 -7.41 -12.53
C ARG A 301 23.70 -6.63 -12.20
N LYS A 302 24.62 -6.45 -13.15
CA LYS A 302 25.85 -5.63 -12.97
C LYS A 302 25.57 -4.13 -12.76
N LYS A 303 24.36 -3.67 -13.07
CA LYS A 303 23.94 -2.28 -12.84
C LYS A 303 23.44 -2.03 -11.43
N ILE A 304 23.19 -3.07 -10.63
CA ILE A 304 22.55 -2.98 -9.32
C ILE A 304 23.53 -3.31 -8.21
N TRP A 305 23.73 -2.40 -7.27
CA TRP A 305 24.65 -2.55 -6.13
C TRP A 305 23.90 -2.39 -4.83
N MET A 306 24.28 -3.11 -3.77
CA MET A 306 23.63 -3.04 -2.46
C MET A 306 24.66 -2.84 -1.36
N PHE A 307 24.32 -2.00 -0.38
CA PHE A 307 25.12 -1.74 0.80
C PHE A 307 24.27 -1.99 2.05
N ASP A 308 24.66 -2.92 2.91
CA ASP A 308 23.95 -3.24 4.14
C ASP A 308 24.76 -2.85 5.39
N LYS A 309 24.30 -3.27 6.57
CA LYS A 309 24.98 -2.96 7.84
C LYS A 309 26.38 -3.57 7.98
N TYR A 310 26.74 -4.54 7.14
CA TYR A 310 28.05 -5.17 7.08
C TYR A 310 28.94 -4.59 5.96
N GLY A 311 28.43 -3.65 5.17
CA GLY A 311 29.16 -2.97 4.10
C GLY A 311 28.57 -3.25 2.72
N LEU A 312 29.39 -3.05 1.68
CA LEU A 312 29.01 -3.39 0.32
C LEU A 312 28.79 -4.91 0.20
N LEU A 313 27.72 -5.31 -0.48
CA LEU A 313 27.33 -6.70 -0.60
C LEU A 313 28.31 -7.47 -1.52
N VAL A 314 29.33 -8.05 -0.89
CA VAL A 314 30.40 -8.87 -1.53
C VAL A 314 30.39 -10.33 -1.04
N LYS A 315 29.53 -10.66 -0.06
CA LYS A 315 29.35 -12.01 0.52
C LYS A 315 27.86 -12.33 0.73
N VAL A 316 27.58 -13.62 0.91
CA VAL A 316 26.31 -14.25 0.53
C VAL A 316 25.32 -14.39 1.70
N ASN A 317 24.05 -14.04 1.45
CA ASN A 317 22.87 -14.81 1.88
C ASN A 317 22.15 -15.32 0.62
N SER A 318 21.44 -16.44 0.70
CA SER A 318 20.86 -17.15 -0.47
C SER A 318 19.96 -16.29 -1.37
N ASN A 319 19.21 -15.34 -0.80
CA ASN A 319 18.34 -14.45 -1.58
C ASN A 319 19.08 -13.26 -2.24
N GLN A 320 20.33 -13.01 -1.84
CA GLN A 320 21.14 -11.87 -2.29
C GLN A 320 22.18 -12.27 -3.35
N GLU A 321 22.35 -13.57 -3.61
CA GLU A 321 23.35 -14.14 -4.53
C GLU A 321 23.39 -13.46 -5.90
N ALA A 322 22.21 -13.09 -6.43
CA ALA A 322 22.06 -12.47 -7.73
C ALA A 322 22.70 -11.06 -7.84
N PHE A 323 22.98 -10.41 -6.70
CA PHE A 323 23.48 -9.02 -6.62
C PHE A 323 24.83 -8.91 -5.92
N VAL A 324 25.49 -10.03 -5.66
CA VAL A 324 26.88 -10.05 -5.17
C VAL A 324 27.81 -9.71 -6.32
N HIS A 325 28.65 -8.69 -6.11
CA HIS A 325 29.68 -8.30 -7.07
C HIS A 325 31.08 -8.63 -6.55
N PRO A 326 32.08 -8.78 -7.45
CA PRO A 326 33.47 -8.80 -7.04
C PRO A 326 33.80 -7.58 -6.20
N ASP A 327 34.59 -7.78 -5.15
CA ASP A 327 35.00 -6.71 -4.23
C ASP A 327 35.71 -5.59 -5.00
N PRO A 328 35.14 -4.37 -5.06
CA PRO A 328 35.75 -3.27 -5.80
C PRO A 328 36.92 -2.61 -5.04
N GLY A 329 37.29 -3.08 -3.85
CA GLY A 329 38.44 -2.59 -3.07
C GLY A 329 38.05 -2.12 -1.67
N ASP A 330 38.79 -1.13 -1.13
CA ASP A 330 38.60 -0.62 0.25
C ASP A 330 37.36 0.27 0.40
N VAL A 331 36.16 -0.33 0.28
CA VAL A 331 34.86 0.34 0.47
C VAL A 331 34.40 0.16 1.92
N LYS A 332 34.62 1.19 2.76
CA LYS A 332 34.31 1.15 4.21
C LYS A 332 33.01 1.85 4.57
N SER A 333 32.58 2.81 3.75
CA SER A 333 31.38 3.61 3.98
C SER A 333 30.48 3.67 2.75
N PHE A 334 29.23 4.11 2.95
CA PHE A 334 28.32 4.33 1.83
C PHE A 334 28.82 5.45 0.90
N LEU A 335 29.52 6.45 1.43
CA LEU A 335 30.17 7.48 0.63
C LEU A 335 31.28 6.90 -0.26
N ASP A 336 32.10 6.00 0.28
CA ASP A 336 33.12 5.29 -0.50
C ASP A 336 32.46 4.50 -1.63
N ALA A 337 31.36 3.80 -1.33
CA ALA A 337 30.59 3.08 -2.33
C ALA A 337 30.08 4.01 -3.43
N VAL A 338 29.51 5.17 -3.10
CA VAL A 338 29.09 6.18 -4.09
C VAL A 338 30.26 6.64 -4.96
N ASN A 339 31.41 6.94 -4.38
CA ASN A 339 32.58 7.44 -5.11
C ASN A 339 33.22 6.39 -6.02
N VAL A 340 33.25 5.12 -5.60
CA VAL A 340 33.80 4.00 -6.36
C VAL A 340 32.84 3.55 -7.46
N ILE A 341 31.58 3.34 -7.11
CA ILE A 341 30.56 2.78 -8.01
C ILE A 341 30.10 3.85 -9.02
N LYS A 342 30.07 5.13 -8.60
CA LYS A 342 29.54 6.26 -9.37
C LYS A 342 28.11 5.99 -9.87
N PRO A 343 27.16 5.73 -8.96
CA PRO A 343 25.79 5.45 -9.35
C PRO A 343 25.10 6.71 -9.90
N THR A 344 24.13 6.50 -10.78
CA THR A 344 23.21 7.56 -11.24
C THR A 344 22.02 7.72 -10.29
N ALA A 345 21.68 6.66 -9.55
CA ALA A 345 20.59 6.63 -8.60
C ALA A 345 21.02 5.99 -7.27
N ILE A 346 20.64 6.61 -6.15
CA ILE A 346 20.71 6.01 -4.82
C ILE A 346 19.32 5.81 -4.25
N ILE A 347 19.07 4.62 -3.68
CA ILE A 347 17.77 4.24 -3.11
C ILE A 347 17.96 3.74 -1.68
N GLY A 348 17.36 4.46 -0.74
CA GLY A 348 17.42 4.17 0.69
C GLY A 348 16.19 3.42 1.17
N VAL A 349 16.40 2.24 1.75
CA VAL A 349 15.35 1.34 2.27
C VAL A 349 15.82 0.60 3.53
N ALA A 350 16.72 1.23 4.31
CA ALA A 350 17.37 0.59 5.46
C ALA A 350 16.60 0.76 6.78
N GLY A 351 15.64 1.69 6.87
CA GLY A 351 14.91 2.01 8.10
C GLY A 351 15.76 2.66 9.19
N ALA A 352 16.97 3.12 8.85
CA ALA A 352 17.97 3.59 9.82
C ALA A 352 18.04 5.11 9.98
N GLY A 353 17.52 5.88 9.01
CA GLY A 353 17.49 7.35 9.04
C GLY A 353 18.84 8.04 8.87
N ARG A 354 18.85 9.20 8.19
CA ARG A 354 19.98 10.14 8.10
C ARG A 354 21.31 9.54 7.62
N LEU A 355 21.25 8.53 6.76
CA LEU A 355 22.43 7.85 6.20
C LEU A 355 22.87 8.39 4.83
N PHE A 356 22.00 9.14 4.13
CA PHE A 356 22.43 9.97 3.01
C PHE A 356 22.98 11.28 3.60
N SER A 357 24.23 11.22 4.08
CA SER A 357 24.91 12.37 4.64
C SER A 357 25.04 13.50 3.61
N HIS A 358 25.34 14.72 4.07
CA HIS A 358 25.54 15.84 3.15
C HIS A 358 26.63 15.56 2.12
N ASP A 359 27.68 14.83 2.51
CA ASP A 359 28.77 14.47 1.60
C ASP A 359 28.33 13.43 0.57
N VAL A 360 27.45 12.48 0.93
CA VAL A 360 26.82 11.56 -0.02
C VAL A 360 25.98 12.32 -1.05
N ILE A 361 25.15 13.27 -0.60
CA ILE A 361 24.29 14.07 -1.48
C ILE A 361 25.13 14.95 -2.42
N ARG A 362 26.17 15.61 -1.91
CA ARG A 362 27.11 16.42 -2.71
C ARG A 362 27.89 15.57 -3.70
N ALA A 363 28.31 14.36 -3.32
CA ALA A 363 28.99 13.43 -4.20
C ALA A 363 28.06 13.04 -5.36
N MET A 364 26.81 12.67 -5.08
CA MET A 364 25.80 12.41 -6.12
C MET A 364 25.61 13.60 -7.07
N GLY A 365 25.49 14.82 -6.51
CA GLY A 365 25.34 16.06 -7.30
C GLY A 365 26.57 16.46 -8.10
N SER A 366 27.77 16.00 -7.72
CA SER A 366 29.01 16.20 -8.49
C SER A 366 29.19 15.16 -9.59
N LEU A 367 28.72 13.93 -9.36
CA LEU A 367 28.84 12.81 -10.30
C LEU A 367 27.78 12.84 -11.40
N ASN A 368 26.63 13.47 -11.15
CA ASN A 368 25.48 13.46 -12.04
C ASN A 368 24.90 14.88 -12.19
N GLU A 369 24.51 15.25 -13.41
CA GLU A 369 23.78 16.49 -13.67
C GLU A 369 22.40 16.49 -13.00
N HIS A 370 21.68 15.37 -13.09
CA HIS A 370 20.40 15.12 -12.43
C HIS A 370 20.50 13.86 -11.56
N PRO A 371 21.06 13.93 -10.34
CA PRO A 371 21.17 12.76 -9.48
C PRO A 371 19.79 12.30 -9.01
N ILE A 372 19.54 10.99 -9.08
CA ILE A 372 18.30 10.40 -8.55
C ILE A 372 18.53 10.00 -7.09
N ILE A 373 17.73 10.53 -6.17
CA ILE A 373 17.89 10.32 -4.72
C ILE A 373 16.55 9.92 -4.10
N PHE A 374 16.39 8.64 -3.78
CA PHE A 374 15.16 8.12 -3.18
C PHE A 374 15.37 7.77 -1.71
N ALA A 375 14.67 8.46 -0.80
CA ALA A 375 14.70 8.23 0.65
C ALA A 375 13.41 7.53 1.10
N LEU A 376 13.31 6.22 0.85
CA LEU A 376 12.05 5.47 0.94
C LEU A 376 11.76 4.90 2.34
N SER A 377 12.67 5.04 3.29
CA SER A 377 12.44 4.59 4.66
C SER A 377 11.34 5.38 5.37
N ASN A 378 10.48 4.65 6.09
CA ASN A 378 9.34 5.19 6.83
C ASN A 378 9.48 4.93 8.35
N PRO A 379 8.87 5.78 9.21
CA PRO A 379 8.25 7.08 8.93
C PRO A 379 9.29 8.18 8.61
N THR A 380 8.91 9.46 8.49
CA THR A 380 9.81 10.59 8.15
C THR A 380 11.08 10.65 9.00
N ALA A 381 11.02 10.29 10.28
CA ALA A 381 12.18 10.24 11.18
C ALA A 381 13.24 9.18 10.77
N LYS A 382 12.87 8.23 9.91
CA LYS A 382 13.72 7.17 9.37
C LYS A 382 14.14 7.42 7.92
N ALA A 383 13.70 8.51 7.30
CA ALA A 383 14.14 8.88 5.95
C ALA A 383 15.67 9.09 5.92
N GLU A 384 16.30 8.64 4.84
CA GLU A 384 17.76 8.68 4.67
C GLU A 384 18.31 10.11 4.59
N CYS A 385 17.52 11.05 4.05
CA CYS A 385 17.72 12.49 4.11
C CYS A 385 16.37 13.21 4.01
N THR A 386 16.37 14.52 4.21
CA THR A 386 15.20 15.37 3.96
C THR A 386 15.17 15.86 2.51
N ALA A 387 13.98 16.24 2.03
CA ALA A 387 13.84 16.91 0.72
C ALA A 387 14.64 18.21 0.68
N GLU A 388 14.64 18.97 1.78
CA GLU A 388 15.42 20.21 1.93
C GLU A 388 16.91 19.97 1.70
N ASP A 389 17.51 19.01 2.40
CA ASP A 389 18.92 18.67 2.25
C ASP A 389 19.23 18.20 0.83
N ALA A 390 18.37 17.34 0.26
CA ALA A 390 18.55 16.79 -1.07
C ALA A 390 18.54 17.89 -2.14
N TYR A 391 17.58 18.82 -2.10
CA TYR A 391 17.50 19.90 -3.08
C TYR A 391 18.57 20.96 -2.86
N SER A 392 18.75 21.46 -1.64
CA SER A 392 19.68 22.56 -1.35
C SER A 392 21.12 22.17 -1.66
N LEU A 393 21.55 20.94 -1.31
CA LEU A 393 22.92 20.47 -1.57
C LEU A 393 23.18 20.08 -3.04
N THR A 394 22.13 19.93 -3.85
CA THR A 394 22.24 19.66 -5.30
C THR A 394 21.76 20.82 -6.16
N GLN A 395 21.52 21.99 -5.57
CA GLN A 395 21.07 23.21 -6.26
C GLN A 395 19.74 22.98 -7.02
N GLY A 396 18.85 22.17 -6.45
CA GLY A 396 17.55 21.83 -7.04
C GLY A 396 17.63 20.97 -8.30
N ARG A 397 18.78 20.33 -8.58
CA ARG A 397 18.96 19.48 -9.76
C ARG A 397 18.56 18.02 -9.51
N CYS A 398 18.54 17.57 -8.25
CA CYS A 398 18.21 16.19 -7.95
C CYS A 398 16.75 15.85 -8.24
N LEU A 399 16.54 14.59 -8.61
CA LEU A 399 15.23 13.98 -8.77
C LEU A 399 14.94 13.21 -7.48
N PHE A 400 14.20 13.85 -6.59
CA PHE A 400 13.98 13.36 -5.23
C PHE A 400 12.60 12.73 -5.05
N ALA A 401 12.58 11.59 -4.36
CA ALA A 401 11.35 10.99 -3.85
C ALA A 401 11.56 10.41 -2.45
N SER A 402 10.50 10.32 -1.68
CA SER A 402 10.54 9.74 -0.33
C SER A 402 9.37 8.81 -0.05
N GLY A 403 9.54 7.91 0.93
CA GLY A 403 8.45 7.03 1.37
C GLY A 403 7.41 7.77 2.19
N SER A 404 7.87 8.71 3.03
CA SER A 404 7.04 9.58 3.87
C SER A 404 6.89 10.97 3.25
N PRO A 405 5.80 11.70 3.54
CA PRO A 405 5.57 13.03 2.96
C PRO A 405 6.56 14.07 3.50
N PHE A 406 7.01 14.97 2.62
CA PHE A 406 7.73 16.20 2.95
C PHE A 406 6.99 17.41 2.36
N ALA A 407 7.14 18.57 2.99
CA ALA A 407 6.60 19.82 2.48
C ALA A 407 7.31 20.25 1.18
N PRO A 408 6.67 21.08 0.33
CA PRO A 408 7.36 21.77 -0.76
C PRO A 408 8.56 22.57 -0.26
N VAL A 409 9.62 22.64 -1.08
CA VAL A 409 10.87 23.33 -0.78
C VAL A 409 11.04 24.51 -1.71
N SER A 410 11.22 25.70 -1.14
CA SER A 410 11.53 26.92 -1.89
C SER A 410 13.04 27.10 -2.00
N LEU A 411 13.55 27.15 -3.23
CA LEU A 411 14.96 27.35 -3.51
C LEU A 411 15.33 28.84 -3.52
N GLU A 412 16.61 29.14 -3.34
CA GLU A 412 17.14 30.51 -3.38
C GLU A 412 16.90 31.22 -4.73
N ASP A 413 16.78 30.47 -5.83
CA ASP A 413 16.49 30.98 -7.18
C ASP A 413 15.00 31.24 -7.45
N GLY A 414 14.14 31.04 -6.44
CA GLY A 414 12.70 31.28 -6.51
C GLY A 414 11.87 30.09 -7.03
N ARG A 415 12.49 28.99 -7.46
CA ARG A 415 11.76 27.76 -7.80
C ARG A 415 11.18 27.13 -6.54
N ILE A 416 9.99 26.53 -6.67
CA ILE A 416 9.37 25.72 -5.62
C ILE A 416 9.27 24.28 -6.12
N LEU A 417 9.96 23.37 -5.45
CA LEU A 417 9.94 21.95 -5.79
C LEU A 417 9.03 21.19 -4.82
N THR A 418 8.16 20.34 -5.37
CA THR A 418 7.27 19.51 -4.56
C THR A 418 7.74 18.05 -4.60
N PRO A 419 8.39 17.55 -3.53
CA PRO A 419 8.91 16.19 -3.51
C PRO A 419 7.79 15.17 -3.64
N GLY A 420 7.95 14.23 -4.57
CA GLY A 420 7.01 13.13 -4.76
C GLY A 420 7.10 12.08 -3.65
N GLN A 421 5.98 11.45 -3.32
CA GLN A 421 5.94 10.35 -2.36
C GLN A 421 5.86 9.01 -3.09
N GLY A 422 6.91 8.18 -2.98
CA GLY A 422 6.93 6.80 -3.45
C GLY A 422 6.12 5.89 -2.53
N ASN A 423 4.82 6.12 -2.46
CA ASN A 423 3.90 5.40 -1.58
C ASN A 423 3.28 4.20 -2.29
N ASN A 424 3.29 3.02 -1.67
CA ASN A 424 2.65 1.83 -2.22
C ASN A 424 1.14 2.02 -2.52
N ALA A 425 0.49 3.02 -1.91
CA ALA A 425 -0.89 3.42 -2.22
C ALA A 425 -1.13 3.80 -3.69
N TYR A 426 -0.06 4.07 -4.45
CA TYR A 426 -0.12 4.23 -5.89
C TYR A 426 -0.34 2.91 -6.65
N ILE A 427 0.05 1.77 -6.06
CA ILE A 427 0.14 0.49 -6.75
C ILE A 427 -0.96 -0.47 -6.30
N PHE A 428 -0.96 -0.84 -5.02
CA PHE A 428 -1.82 -1.93 -4.55
C PHE A 428 -3.31 -1.73 -4.84
N PRO A 429 -3.91 -0.50 -4.78
CA PRO A 429 -5.33 -0.36 -5.07
C PRO A 429 -5.67 -0.69 -6.52
N GLY A 430 -4.90 -0.16 -7.47
CA GLY A 430 -5.10 -0.38 -8.90
C GLY A 430 -4.83 -1.82 -9.32
N VAL A 431 -3.73 -2.41 -8.83
CA VAL A 431 -3.40 -3.82 -9.06
C VAL A 431 -4.50 -4.73 -8.51
N ALA A 432 -4.92 -4.51 -7.26
CA ALA A 432 -5.99 -5.31 -6.65
C ALA A 432 -7.30 -5.21 -7.43
N LEU A 433 -7.67 -3.99 -7.88
CA LEU A 433 -8.87 -3.79 -8.68
C LEU A 433 -8.82 -4.59 -9.99
N ALA A 434 -7.71 -4.51 -10.74
CA ALA A 434 -7.55 -5.27 -11.98
C ALA A 434 -7.60 -6.78 -11.76
N VAL A 435 -6.88 -7.28 -10.74
CA VAL A 435 -6.81 -8.70 -10.38
C VAL A 435 -8.18 -9.24 -10.04
N ILE A 436 -8.91 -8.56 -9.15
CA ILE A 436 -10.26 -8.96 -8.70
C ILE A 436 -11.23 -8.94 -9.88
N LEU A 437 -11.24 -7.85 -10.66
CA LEU A 437 -12.20 -7.69 -11.75
C LEU A 437 -11.91 -8.58 -12.95
N SER A 438 -10.69 -9.10 -13.10
CA SER A 438 -10.30 -10.04 -14.16
C SER A 438 -10.30 -11.51 -13.71
N GLY A 439 -10.55 -11.77 -12.42
CA GLY A 439 -10.52 -13.11 -11.85
C GLY A 439 -9.15 -13.78 -11.93
N VAL A 440 -8.06 -13.00 -11.83
CA VAL A 440 -6.70 -13.53 -11.88
C VAL A 440 -6.48 -14.51 -10.72
N ARG A 441 -5.80 -15.63 -10.98
CA ARG A 441 -5.54 -16.69 -9.97
C ARG A 441 -4.10 -16.71 -9.46
N HIS A 442 -3.15 -16.14 -10.21
CA HIS A 442 -1.73 -16.05 -9.86
C HIS A 442 -1.19 -14.70 -10.34
N ILE A 443 -0.43 -14.02 -9.48
CA ILE A 443 0.09 -12.68 -9.76
C ILE A 443 1.60 -12.79 -10.02
N SER A 444 2.00 -12.67 -11.28
CA SER A 444 3.42 -12.65 -11.67
C SER A 444 4.05 -11.27 -11.41
N ASP A 445 5.38 -11.22 -11.30
CA ASP A 445 6.11 -9.94 -11.14
C ASP A 445 5.94 -9.03 -12.36
N THR A 446 5.58 -9.59 -13.52
CA THR A 446 5.30 -8.81 -14.72
C THR A 446 4.02 -7.97 -14.60
N VAL A 447 3.07 -8.35 -13.74
CA VAL A 447 1.91 -7.50 -13.41
C VAL A 447 2.37 -6.20 -12.74
N PHE A 448 3.34 -6.28 -11.84
CA PHE A 448 3.90 -5.12 -11.14
C PHE A 448 4.81 -4.26 -12.02
N LEU A 449 5.45 -4.87 -13.03
CA LEU A 449 6.18 -4.15 -14.08
C LEU A 449 5.22 -3.34 -14.96
N GLU A 450 4.09 -3.93 -15.34
CA GLU A 450 3.05 -3.28 -16.14
C GLU A 450 2.33 -2.18 -15.36
N ALA A 451 2.11 -2.39 -14.06
CA ALA A 451 1.47 -1.44 -13.15
C ALA A 451 2.28 -0.15 -12.89
N THR A 452 3.37 0.08 -13.61
CA THR A 452 4.17 1.31 -13.46
C THR A 452 3.41 2.54 -13.98
N LEU A 453 3.53 3.65 -13.24
CA LEU A 453 2.76 4.89 -13.42
C LEU A 453 3.45 5.97 -14.25
N ALA A 454 4.56 5.65 -14.91
CA ALA A 454 5.42 6.65 -15.54
C ALA A 454 4.71 7.51 -16.61
N ASP A 455 3.70 6.94 -17.26
CA ASP A 455 2.93 7.59 -18.33
C ASP A 455 1.82 8.52 -17.81
N GLN A 456 1.55 8.50 -16.50
CA GLN A 456 0.47 9.30 -15.88
C GLN A 456 0.93 10.66 -15.36
N LEU A 457 2.21 11.01 -15.54
CA LEU A 457 2.76 12.31 -15.19
C LEU A 457 2.77 13.24 -16.40
N THR A 458 2.26 14.46 -16.19
CA THR A 458 2.39 15.55 -17.15
C THR A 458 3.81 16.13 -17.13
N ASP A 459 4.22 16.76 -18.24
CA ASP A 459 5.51 17.44 -18.30
C ASP A 459 5.58 18.63 -17.32
N GLU A 460 4.43 19.26 -17.02
CA GLU A 460 4.34 20.30 -16.00
C GLU A 460 4.66 19.75 -14.60
N GLU A 461 4.07 18.62 -14.21
CA GLU A 461 4.35 17.99 -12.92
C GLU A 461 5.82 17.56 -12.79
N LEU A 462 6.40 17.00 -13.85
CA LEU A 462 7.83 16.68 -13.90
C LEU A 462 8.69 17.94 -13.72
N SER A 463 8.32 19.06 -14.36
CA SER A 463 9.05 20.33 -14.22
C SER A 463 9.01 20.91 -12.81
N GLN A 464 7.99 20.56 -12.00
CA GLN A 464 7.88 20.91 -10.58
C GLN A 464 8.69 19.98 -9.66
N GLY A 465 9.45 19.03 -10.22
CA GLY A 465 10.24 18.04 -9.49
C GLY A 465 9.43 16.85 -8.98
N ARG A 466 8.19 16.66 -9.43
CA ARG A 466 7.36 15.51 -9.02
C ARG A 466 7.76 14.27 -9.82
N LEU A 467 7.90 13.15 -9.12
CA LEU A 467 8.12 11.83 -9.73
C LEU A 467 6.91 10.90 -9.61
N TYR A 468 5.83 11.40 -9.03
CA TYR A 468 4.55 10.70 -8.88
C TYR A 468 3.41 11.71 -9.07
N PRO A 469 2.24 11.26 -9.57
CA PRO A 469 1.07 12.11 -9.68
C PRO A 469 0.68 12.75 -8.33
N PRO A 470 -0.16 13.79 -8.31
CA PRO A 470 -0.76 14.30 -7.09
C PRO A 470 -1.64 13.25 -6.41
N LEU A 471 -1.58 13.17 -5.07
CA LEU A 471 -2.39 12.23 -4.29
C LEU A 471 -3.89 12.53 -4.41
N SER A 472 -4.26 13.78 -4.64
CA SER A 472 -5.64 14.19 -4.97
C SER A 472 -6.21 13.47 -6.20
N ASN A 473 -5.34 13.00 -7.11
CA ASN A 473 -5.73 12.25 -8.30
C ASN A 473 -5.57 10.72 -8.15
N ILE A 474 -5.22 10.22 -6.96
CA ILE A 474 -4.87 8.80 -6.72
C ILE A 474 -5.95 7.82 -7.20
N ARG A 475 -7.22 8.25 -7.16
CA ARG A 475 -8.33 7.41 -7.56
C ARG A 475 -8.35 7.18 -9.07
N GLU A 476 -8.25 8.25 -9.85
CA GLU A 476 -8.15 8.12 -11.29
C GLU A 476 -6.88 7.39 -11.69
N VAL A 477 -5.77 7.64 -10.98
CA VAL A 477 -4.50 6.92 -11.19
C VAL A 477 -4.66 5.41 -11.03
N SER A 478 -5.39 4.99 -10.00
CA SER A 478 -5.69 3.57 -9.74
C SER A 478 -6.60 2.97 -10.81
N LEU A 479 -7.57 3.73 -11.34
CA LEU A 479 -8.44 3.27 -12.42
C LEU A 479 -7.68 3.08 -13.73
N GLN A 480 -6.84 4.05 -14.11
CA GLN A 480 -6.00 3.97 -15.30
C GLN A 480 -4.99 2.81 -15.20
N MET A 481 -4.38 2.62 -14.03
CA MET A 481 -3.56 1.43 -13.76
C MET A 481 -4.39 0.16 -13.93
N ALA A 482 -5.59 0.10 -13.37
CA ALA A 482 -6.41 -1.09 -13.42
C ALA A 482 -6.82 -1.45 -14.85
N ILE A 483 -7.08 -0.46 -15.70
CA ILE A 483 -7.36 -0.65 -17.13
C ILE A 483 -6.15 -1.28 -17.83
N LYS A 484 -4.97 -0.67 -17.70
CA LYS A 484 -3.72 -1.14 -18.30
C LYS A 484 -3.37 -2.57 -17.84
N VAL A 485 -3.47 -2.82 -16.54
CA VAL A 485 -3.20 -4.16 -15.98
C VAL A 485 -4.26 -5.17 -16.44
N MET A 486 -5.53 -4.79 -16.53
CA MET A 486 -6.61 -5.65 -17.04
C MET A 486 -6.32 -6.07 -18.49
N GLU A 487 -5.98 -5.12 -19.37
CA GLU A 487 -5.60 -5.40 -20.76
C GLU A 487 -4.41 -6.37 -20.83
N TYR A 488 -3.39 -6.12 -20.01
CA TYR A 488 -2.22 -6.98 -19.91
C TYR A 488 -2.59 -8.41 -19.51
N VAL A 489 -3.36 -8.61 -18.43
CA VAL A 489 -3.68 -9.97 -17.95
C VAL A 489 -4.57 -10.75 -18.92
N TYR A 490 -5.46 -10.09 -19.67
CA TYR A 490 -6.18 -10.74 -20.77
C TYR A 490 -5.21 -11.12 -21.91
N SER A 491 -4.32 -10.21 -22.33
CA SER A 491 -3.36 -10.47 -23.41
C SER A 491 -2.39 -11.62 -23.12
N LYS A 492 -2.09 -11.86 -21.84
CA LYS A 492 -1.21 -12.96 -21.38
C LYS A 492 -1.97 -14.23 -21.01
N GLY A 493 -3.29 -14.27 -21.18
CA GLY A 493 -4.11 -15.43 -20.83
C GLY A 493 -4.15 -15.72 -19.32
N MET A 494 -3.95 -14.69 -18.49
CA MET A 494 -3.94 -14.80 -17.02
C MET A 494 -5.32 -14.55 -16.40
N ALA A 495 -6.26 -13.95 -17.14
CA ALA A 495 -7.61 -13.65 -16.68
C ALA A 495 -8.53 -14.88 -16.75
N PHE A 496 -9.39 -15.04 -15.74
CA PHE A 496 -10.40 -16.11 -15.68
C PHE A 496 -11.85 -15.59 -15.70
N ARG A 497 -12.05 -14.27 -15.71
CA ARG A 497 -13.38 -13.70 -15.94
C ARG A 497 -13.71 -13.74 -17.43
N TYR A 498 -14.81 -14.40 -17.77
CA TYR A 498 -15.32 -14.47 -19.14
C TYR A 498 -16.82 -14.17 -19.20
N PRO A 499 -17.32 -13.56 -20.30
CA PRO A 499 -16.55 -13.08 -21.45
C PRO A 499 -15.65 -11.89 -21.10
N GLU A 500 -14.54 -11.72 -21.84
CA GLU A 500 -13.68 -10.54 -21.73
C GLU A 500 -14.52 -9.27 -22.00
N PRO A 501 -14.48 -8.26 -21.12
CA PRO A 501 -15.17 -7.00 -21.37
C PRO A 501 -14.70 -6.38 -22.68
N VAL A 502 -15.63 -5.98 -23.54
CA VAL A 502 -15.30 -5.31 -24.81
C VAL A 502 -14.61 -3.97 -24.53
N ASP A 503 -15.19 -3.18 -23.63
CA ASP A 503 -14.65 -1.92 -23.14
C ASP A 503 -14.25 -2.08 -21.67
N LYS A 504 -12.94 -2.13 -21.41
CA LYS A 504 -12.37 -2.35 -20.07
C LYS A 504 -12.60 -1.14 -19.17
N GLU A 505 -12.48 0.06 -19.74
CA GLU A 505 -12.69 1.30 -18.99
C GLU A 505 -14.14 1.43 -18.56
N ALA A 506 -15.09 1.29 -19.48
CA ALA A 506 -16.52 1.36 -19.16
C ALA A 506 -16.91 0.28 -18.14
N TYR A 507 -16.38 -0.94 -18.30
CA TYR A 507 -16.61 -2.02 -17.34
C TYR A 507 -16.10 -1.66 -15.95
N ILE A 508 -14.82 -1.27 -15.80
CA ILE A 508 -14.23 -0.90 -14.52
C ILE A 508 -15.02 0.26 -13.87
N ARG A 509 -15.31 1.33 -14.63
CA ARG A 509 -16.04 2.48 -14.10
C ARG A 509 -17.47 2.15 -13.68
N SER A 510 -18.10 1.13 -14.28
CA SER A 510 -19.45 0.68 -13.91
C SER A 510 -19.51 -0.11 -12.60
N VAL A 511 -18.41 -0.75 -12.19
CA VAL A 511 -18.38 -1.66 -11.03
C VAL A 511 -17.77 -1.05 -9.78
N VAL A 512 -16.93 -0.01 -9.94
CA VAL A 512 -16.26 0.65 -8.81
C VAL A 512 -17.26 1.26 -7.84
N TRP A 513 -17.05 1.00 -6.57
CA TRP A 513 -17.90 1.45 -5.48
C TRP A 513 -17.84 2.97 -5.34
N ASN A 514 -18.98 3.64 -5.16
CA ASN A 514 -19.09 5.09 -4.97
C ASN A 514 -19.46 5.45 -3.52
N THR A 515 -19.45 6.73 -3.15
CA THR A 515 -19.76 7.12 -1.76
C THR A 515 -21.22 7.49 -1.54
N SER A 516 -22.03 7.52 -2.60
CA SER A 516 -23.44 7.93 -2.54
C SER A 516 -24.25 6.96 -1.68
N TYR A 517 -25.23 7.50 -0.93
CA TYR A 517 -26.17 6.65 -0.21
C TYR A 517 -27.11 5.95 -1.19
N ASP A 518 -27.27 4.64 -1.01
CA ASP A 518 -28.32 3.86 -1.66
C ASP A 518 -29.66 4.10 -0.99
N SER A 519 -30.76 3.88 -1.72
CA SER A 519 -32.07 3.81 -1.07
C SER A 519 -32.25 2.45 -0.42
N PHE A 520 -32.80 2.45 0.80
CA PHE A 520 -33.15 1.22 1.52
C PHE A 520 -34.61 0.80 1.29
N LEU A 521 -35.33 1.54 0.44
CA LEU A 521 -36.70 1.19 0.06
C LEU A 521 -36.68 0.21 -1.11
N PRO A 522 -37.65 -0.72 -1.17
CA PRO A 522 -37.83 -1.53 -2.37
C PRO A 522 -38.16 -0.64 -3.57
N GLU A 523 -37.70 -1.05 -4.75
CA GLU A 523 -38.14 -0.45 -6.00
C GLU A 523 -39.63 -0.76 -6.22
N ILE A 524 -40.43 0.26 -6.47
CA ILE A 524 -41.88 0.15 -6.69
C ILE A 524 -42.16 0.62 -8.12
N TYR A 525 -42.93 -0.16 -8.86
CA TYR A 525 -43.37 0.16 -10.21
C TYR A 525 -44.82 -0.30 -10.40
N ASP A 526 -45.59 0.46 -11.18
CA ASP A 526 -46.98 0.13 -11.48
C ASP A 526 -47.09 -0.89 -12.62
N TRP A 527 -48.13 -1.71 -12.59
CA TRP A 527 -48.45 -2.64 -13.67
C TRP A 527 -49.32 -1.96 -14.73
N PRO A 528 -49.01 -2.10 -16.03
CA PRO A 528 -49.83 -1.49 -17.08
C PRO A 528 -51.28 -1.99 -17.07
N GLY A 529 -52.24 -1.07 -16.95
CA GLY A 529 -53.68 -1.35 -17.05
C GLY A 529 -54.37 -1.78 -15.76
N GLU A 530 -53.65 -1.91 -14.65
CA GLU A 530 -54.25 -2.03 -13.32
C GLU A 530 -54.32 -0.64 -12.69
N GLU A 531 -55.46 0.04 -12.86
CA GLU A 531 -55.80 1.14 -11.95
C GLU A 531 -55.95 0.54 -10.56
N VAL A 532 -54.95 0.74 -9.70
CA VAL A 532 -55.06 0.43 -8.27
C VAL A 532 -56.28 1.20 -7.78
N GLN A 533 -57.39 0.48 -7.54
CA GLN A 533 -58.54 1.05 -6.86
C GLN A 533 -58.04 1.49 -5.49
N ASP A 534 -57.83 2.79 -5.32
CA ASP A 534 -57.63 3.41 -4.02
C ASP A 534 -58.81 2.98 -3.13
N MET A 535 -58.61 1.95 -2.33
CA MET A 535 -59.50 1.63 -1.21
C MET A 535 -59.28 2.73 -0.18
N LYS A 536 -59.95 3.86 -0.41
CA LYS A 536 -60.22 4.88 0.59
C LYS A 536 -61.22 4.30 1.58
N ASP A 537 -60.72 3.89 2.74
CA ASP A 537 -61.51 3.83 3.98
C ASP A 537 -61.28 5.09 4.81
#